data_AF-A0A1G7LB13-F1
#
_entry.id   AF-A0A1G7LB13-F1
#
_cell.length_a   1.000
_cell.length_b   1.000
_cell.length_c   1.000
_cell.angle_alpha   90.00
_cell.angle_beta   90.00
_cell.angle_gamma   90.00
#
_symmetry.space_group_name_H-M   'P 1'
#
loop_
_entity.id
_entity.type
_entity.pdbx_description
1 polymer ?
#
loop_
_entity_poly.entity_id
_entity_poly.type
_entity_poly.pdbx_seq_one_letter_code
_entity_poly.pdbx_strand_id
1 'polypeptide(L)'
;MRSPLRRLVDHYERRYPVDVDGPVIGCVGQDVPVELVTAAGALPVRLAGRPGLDVAEGEKYLGRGVDPATLSVLTRLLNGEYGRLDRLLVSRDCEGSLRLFYAVRELRRLEPGLGLPETHLVDVLHLPHWTTARYNQVRFAELVAVLERWTGTRLTAPKIASAIMLHDARRDLWRAVSALRRDLRLTGAQALAAFGAVLPVAEHNRLLRELLKSDLDVHRGRRVFFTGSSHDNPNVYWLLEEMGSVVVGEDHDWGDLLATRLVGEPTLAALVERYQYNGPTAARASIAARAAHTAQAAAESGAELVVSYVRRNDDAPPWDFPAQREALRPHGIPAVLFDRQEYGLIDLSEVFVG
;
A
#
# COMPACT_ATOMS: atom_id res chain seq x y z
N MET A 1 -10.72 3.87 -28.80
CA MET A 1 -9.94 4.36 -27.63
C MET A 1 -10.06 3.31 -26.53
N ARG A 2 -8.97 2.92 -25.83
CA ARG A 2 -9.06 1.91 -24.75
C ARG A 2 -9.96 2.42 -23.61
N SER A 3 -10.70 1.54 -22.92
CA SER A 3 -11.55 1.92 -21.79
C SER A 3 -10.72 2.51 -20.63
N PRO A 4 -11.29 3.38 -19.78
CA PRO A 4 -10.58 3.94 -18.62
C PRO A 4 -10.03 2.87 -17.69
N LEU A 5 -10.80 1.80 -17.44
CA LEU A 5 -10.36 0.64 -16.67
C LEU A 5 -9.13 -0.01 -17.29
N ARG A 6 -9.14 -0.31 -18.61
CA ARG A 6 -8.00 -0.93 -19.25
C ARG A 6 -6.76 -0.04 -19.21
N ARG A 7 -6.93 1.29 -19.31
CA ARG A 7 -5.81 2.24 -19.17
C ARG A 7 -5.20 2.20 -17.77
N LEU A 8 -6.01 2.17 -16.71
CA LEU A 8 -5.52 2.04 -15.33
C LEU A 8 -4.77 0.71 -15.12
N VAL A 9 -5.34 -0.40 -15.60
CA VAL A 9 -4.69 -1.73 -15.58
C VAL A 9 -3.37 -1.71 -16.36
N ASP A 10 -3.35 -1.11 -17.55
CA ASP A 10 -2.13 -0.98 -18.36
C ASP A 10 -1.02 -0.18 -17.64
N HIS A 11 -1.39 0.87 -16.88
CA HIS A 11 -0.44 1.65 -16.07
C HIS A 11 0.05 0.86 -14.85
N TYR A 12 -0.82 0.03 -14.26
CA TYR A 12 -0.44 -0.86 -13.17
C TYR A 12 0.50 -1.99 -13.64
N GLU A 13 0.17 -2.68 -14.73
CA GLU A 13 0.97 -3.78 -15.28
C GLU A 13 2.35 -3.30 -15.74
N ARG A 14 2.45 -2.07 -16.26
CA ARG A 14 3.70 -1.46 -16.75
C ARG A 14 4.31 -0.45 -15.79
N ARG A 15 3.98 -0.53 -14.51
CA ARG A 15 4.50 0.40 -13.49
C ARG A 15 6.03 0.34 -13.32
N TYR A 16 6.68 -0.71 -13.81
CA TYR A 16 8.14 -0.88 -13.81
C TYR A 16 8.66 -1.41 -15.16
N PRO A 17 9.85 -0.97 -15.61
CA PRO A 17 10.63 0.15 -15.08
C PRO A 17 9.86 1.47 -15.21
N VAL A 18 10.07 2.40 -14.29
CA VAL A 18 9.45 3.73 -14.35
C VAL A 18 10.14 4.53 -15.45
N ASP A 19 9.35 4.96 -16.43
CA ASP A 19 9.80 5.78 -17.56
C ASP A 19 8.91 7.03 -17.66
N VAL A 20 9.33 8.08 -16.95
CA VAL A 20 8.63 9.37 -16.92
C VAL A 20 9.63 10.52 -16.98
N ASP A 21 9.16 11.64 -17.51
CA ASP A 21 9.88 12.90 -17.44
C ASP A 21 9.83 13.48 -16.01
N GLY A 22 10.97 13.94 -15.52
CA GLY A 22 11.11 14.57 -14.20
C GLY A 22 11.54 13.64 -13.06
N PRO A 23 11.67 14.19 -11.83
CA PRO A 23 12.21 13.46 -10.68
C PRO A 23 11.27 12.36 -10.20
N VAL A 24 11.81 11.18 -9.93
CA VAL A 24 11.08 10.02 -9.40
C VAL A 24 11.61 9.67 -8.01
N ILE A 25 10.71 9.61 -7.03
CA ILE A 25 11.05 9.19 -5.67
C ILE A 25 10.35 7.86 -5.37
N GLY A 26 11.16 6.81 -5.21
CA GLY A 26 10.69 5.51 -4.74
C GLY A 26 10.16 5.62 -3.31
N CYS A 27 9.04 4.96 -3.02
CA CYS A 27 8.40 4.94 -1.71
C CYS A 27 8.21 3.50 -1.26
N VAL A 28 8.66 3.16 -0.06
CA VAL A 28 8.41 1.86 0.58
C VAL A 28 7.63 2.09 1.86
N GLY A 29 6.52 1.36 1.97
CA GLY A 29 5.60 1.41 3.10
C GLY A 29 4.60 2.57 3.05
N GLN A 30 3.61 2.52 3.93
CA GLN A 30 2.40 3.34 3.87
C GLN A 30 2.53 4.73 4.49
N ASP A 31 3.52 4.94 5.35
CA ASP A 31 3.64 6.19 6.12
C ASP A 31 4.47 7.25 5.40
N VAL A 32 4.90 6.98 4.16
CA VAL A 32 5.54 7.97 3.30
C VAL A 32 4.51 9.03 2.89
N PRO A 33 4.67 10.32 3.25
CA PRO A 33 3.73 11.36 2.90
C PRO A 33 3.91 11.80 1.44
N VAL A 34 3.26 11.04 0.55
CA VAL A 34 3.33 11.24 -0.91
C VAL A 34 2.87 12.63 -1.35
N GLU A 35 2.07 13.34 -0.55
CA GLU A 35 1.71 14.74 -0.76
C GLU A 35 2.92 15.65 -0.79
N LEU A 36 3.89 15.43 0.10
CA LEU A 36 5.10 16.25 0.16
C LEU A 36 6.01 15.96 -1.05
N VAL A 37 6.05 14.71 -1.51
CA VAL A 37 6.78 14.33 -2.75
C VAL A 37 6.17 15.04 -3.96
N THR A 38 4.85 15.01 -4.09
CA THR A 38 4.12 15.74 -5.13
C THR A 38 4.32 17.25 -5.03
N ALA A 39 4.27 17.83 -3.82
CA ALA A 39 4.51 19.27 -3.59
C ALA A 39 5.95 19.69 -3.96
N ALA A 40 6.91 18.76 -3.86
CA ALA A 40 8.29 18.93 -4.29
C ALA A 40 8.48 18.83 -5.82
N GLY A 41 7.42 18.51 -6.57
CA GLY A 41 7.46 18.36 -8.02
C GLY A 41 8.02 17.02 -8.51
N ALA A 42 8.06 16.00 -7.64
CA ALA A 42 8.50 14.65 -7.99
C ALA A 42 7.30 13.69 -8.08
N LEU A 43 7.45 12.61 -8.86
CA LEU A 43 6.50 11.51 -8.90
C LEU A 43 6.78 10.52 -7.75
N PRO A 44 5.87 10.34 -6.78
CA PRO A 44 5.99 9.26 -5.80
C PRO A 44 5.64 7.92 -6.45
N VAL A 45 6.56 6.96 -6.41
CA VAL A 45 6.35 5.60 -6.94
C VAL A 45 6.48 4.60 -5.80
N ARG A 46 5.38 3.96 -5.42
CA ARG A 46 5.40 2.96 -4.37
C ARG A 46 5.96 1.64 -4.88
N LEU A 47 7.10 1.20 -4.35
CA LEU A 47 7.80 -0.01 -4.79
C LEU A 47 7.07 -1.28 -4.32
N ALA A 48 6.85 -2.21 -5.25
CA ALA A 48 6.21 -3.50 -5.01
C ALA A 48 7.21 -4.62 -5.31
N GLY A 49 7.15 -5.74 -4.62
CA GLY A 49 7.86 -6.95 -5.01
C GLY A 49 7.30 -7.57 -6.29
N ARG A 50 7.90 -8.70 -6.68
CA ARG A 50 7.46 -9.57 -7.77
C ARG A 50 7.42 -11.01 -7.27
N PRO A 51 6.23 -11.61 -7.10
CA PRO A 51 6.09 -13.04 -6.81
C PRO A 51 6.87 -13.91 -7.79
N GLY A 52 7.47 -14.99 -7.30
CA GLY A 52 8.24 -15.94 -8.12
C GLY A 52 9.62 -15.44 -8.59
N LEU A 53 10.03 -14.22 -8.23
CA LEU A 53 11.39 -13.74 -8.44
C LEU A 53 12.37 -14.53 -7.56
N ASP A 54 13.52 -14.93 -8.11
CA ASP A 54 14.65 -15.40 -7.31
C ASP A 54 15.19 -14.26 -6.46
N VAL A 55 15.09 -14.40 -5.14
CA VAL A 55 15.47 -13.38 -4.15
C VAL A 55 16.83 -13.65 -3.50
N ALA A 56 17.67 -14.52 -4.08
CA ALA A 56 18.97 -14.87 -3.52
C ALA A 56 19.86 -13.64 -3.20
N GLU A 57 19.86 -12.62 -4.07
CA GLU A 57 20.61 -11.38 -3.82
C GLU A 57 20.04 -10.57 -2.64
N GLY A 58 18.72 -10.49 -2.51
CA GLY A 58 18.09 -9.88 -1.33
C GLY A 58 18.38 -10.66 -0.04
N GLU A 59 18.29 -11.99 -0.11
CA GLU A 59 18.59 -12.89 1.02
C GLU A 59 20.03 -12.76 1.50
N LYS A 60 20.99 -12.57 0.60
CA LYS A 60 22.41 -12.36 0.93
C LYS A 60 22.60 -11.22 1.94
N TYR A 61 21.81 -10.16 1.83
CA TYR A 61 21.96 -8.96 2.66
C TYR A 61 20.98 -8.87 3.82
N LEU A 62 19.74 -9.34 3.65
CA LEU A 62 18.68 -9.27 4.67
C LEU A 62 18.49 -10.57 5.46
N GLY A 63 19.02 -11.68 4.97
CA GLY A 63 18.80 -13.01 5.50
C GLY A 63 17.43 -13.60 5.12
N ARG A 64 17.25 -14.89 5.40
CA ARG A 64 16.03 -15.66 5.06
C ARG A 64 14.85 -15.44 6.00
N GLY A 65 15.09 -14.86 7.18
CA GLY A 65 14.06 -14.59 8.21
C GLY A 65 13.39 -13.23 8.04
N VAL A 66 13.19 -12.78 6.80
CA VAL A 66 12.54 -11.51 6.45
C VAL A 66 11.38 -11.83 5.51
N ASP A 67 10.31 -11.03 5.57
CA ASP A 67 9.16 -11.14 4.66
C ASP A 67 9.65 -11.20 3.19
N PRO A 68 9.27 -12.24 2.42
CA PRO A 68 9.68 -12.39 1.03
C PRO A 68 9.31 -11.20 0.13
N ALA A 69 8.25 -10.44 0.45
CA ALA A 69 7.96 -9.20 -0.29
C ALA A 69 9.09 -8.17 -0.13
N THR A 70 9.66 -8.04 1.08
CA THR A 70 10.80 -7.16 1.36
C THR A 70 12.07 -7.64 0.65
N LEU A 71 12.33 -8.96 0.67
CA LEU A 71 13.46 -9.56 -0.05
C LEU A 71 13.37 -9.32 -1.56
N SER A 72 12.15 -9.45 -2.10
CA SER A 72 11.85 -9.16 -3.49
C SER A 72 12.12 -7.68 -3.80
N VAL A 73 11.65 -6.75 -2.95
CA VAL A 73 11.91 -5.32 -3.16
C VAL A 73 13.41 -5.00 -3.18
N LEU A 74 14.20 -5.54 -2.25
CA LEU A 74 15.65 -5.33 -2.26
C LEU A 74 16.31 -5.91 -3.52
N THR A 75 15.96 -7.14 -3.89
CA THR A 75 16.51 -7.80 -5.08
C THR A 75 16.24 -6.98 -6.33
N ARG A 76 15.01 -6.47 -6.48
CA ARG A 76 14.62 -5.62 -7.61
C ARG A 76 15.36 -4.28 -7.62
N LEU A 77 15.68 -3.71 -6.46
CA LEU A 77 16.52 -2.51 -6.35
C LEU A 77 17.95 -2.79 -6.82
N LEU A 78 18.55 -3.89 -6.36
CA LEU A 78 19.91 -4.30 -6.73
C LEU A 78 20.04 -4.60 -8.22
N ASN A 79 19.00 -5.19 -8.81
CA ASN A 79 18.94 -5.52 -10.24
C ASN A 79 18.53 -4.33 -11.13
N GLY A 80 18.22 -3.16 -10.56
CA GLY A 80 17.76 -2.00 -11.32
C GLY A 80 16.40 -2.18 -12.00
N GLU A 81 15.58 -3.14 -11.56
CA GLU A 81 14.30 -3.48 -12.22
C GLU A 81 13.23 -2.38 -12.13
N TYR A 82 13.38 -1.45 -11.19
CA TYR A 82 12.47 -0.32 -11.04
C TYR A 82 12.72 0.80 -12.05
N GLY A 83 13.84 0.76 -12.81
CA GLY A 83 14.25 1.85 -13.68
C GLY A 83 14.87 3.01 -12.90
N ARG A 84 14.73 4.24 -13.41
CA ARG A 84 15.32 5.43 -12.78
C ARG A 84 14.56 5.79 -11.51
N LEU A 85 15.22 5.62 -10.36
CA LEU A 85 14.80 6.17 -9.06
C LEU A 85 15.82 7.22 -8.63
N ASP A 86 15.44 8.49 -8.60
CA ASP A 86 16.35 9.55 -8.19
C ASP A 86 16.66 9.47 -6.69
N ARG A 87 15.64 9.17 -5.87
CA ARG A 87 15.73 9.05 -4.41
C ARG A 87 14.79 7.98 -3.88
N LEU A 88 15.00 7.57 -2.63
CA LEU A 88 14.17 6.56 -1.96
C LEU A 88 13.71 7.05 -0.58
N LEU A 89 12.42 6.95 -0.31
CA LEU A 89 11.82 7.09 1.01
C LEU A 89 11.37 5.72 1.49
N VAL A 90 11.75 5.37 2.72
CA VAL A 90 11.35 4.11 3.35
C VAL A 90 10.70 4.44 4.68
N SER A 91 9.45 4.03 4.91
CA SER A 91 8.81 4.24 6.20
C SER A 91 9.19 3.17 7.23
N ARG A 92 9.16 3.52 8.50
CA ARG A 92 9.22 2.57 9.61
C ARG A 92 7.83 2.00 9.93
N ASP A 93 7.10 1.51 8.94
CA ASP A 93 5.74 1.00 9.14
C ASP A 93 5.70 -0.48 9.53
N CYS A 94 6.69 -1.27 9.10
CA CYS A 94 6.93 -2.64 9.56
C CYS A 94 8.43 -2.95 9.70
N GLU A 95 8.76 -4.10 10.29
CA GLU A 95 10.15 -4.56 10.46
C GLU A 95 10.86 -4.78 9.11
N GLY A 96 10.14 -5.29 8.10
CA GLY A 96 10.67 -5.48 6.75
C GLY A 96 11.17 -4.17 6.14
N SER A 97 10.33 -3.13 6.11
CA SER A 97 10.71 -1.80 5.62
C SER A 97 11.91 -1.22 6.38
N LEU A 98 11.95 -1.36 7.70
CA LEU A 98 13.06 -0.84 8.50
C LEU A 98 14.40 -1.56 8.19
N ARG A 99 14.39 -2.89 8.05
CA ARG A 99 15.58 -3.64 7.65
C ARG A 99 16.02 -3.29 6.23
N LEU A 100 15.08 -3.12 5.30
CA LEU A 100 15.36 -2.64 3.94
C LEU A 100 16.07 -1.28 3.96
N PHE A 101 15.58 -0.32 4.77
CA PHE A 101 16.22 0.99 4.91
C PHE A 101 17.70 0.87 5.30
N TYR A 102 17.99 0.08 6.34
CA TYR A 102 19.37 -0.10 6.80
C TYR A 102 20.24 -0.78 5.74
N ALA A 103 19.73 -1.84 5.08
CA ALA A 103 20.46 -2.52 4.02
C ALA A 103 20.78 -1.57 2.86
N VAL A 104 19.79 -0.88 2.29
CA VAL A 104 20.01 0.03 1.16
C VAL A 104 20.98 1.16 1.53
N ARG A 105 20.84 1.73 2.74
CA ARG A 105 21.72 2.80 3.22
C ARG A 105 23.18 2.35 3.34
N GLU A 106 23.42 1.20 3.97
CA GLU A 106 24.78 0.69 4.17
C GLU A 106 25.39 0.15 2.88
N LEU A 107 24.61 -0.51 2.02
CA LEU A 107 25.06 -0.97 0.71
C LEU A 107 25.47 0.20 -0.18
N ARG A 108 24.70 1.28 -0.21
CA ARG A 108 25.10 2.50 -0.91
C ARG A 108 26.42 3.08 -0.40
N ARG A 109 26.68 2.98 0.91
CA ARG A 109 27.90 3.50 1.55
C ARG A 109 29.13 2.62 1.30
N LEU A 110 28.94 1.30 1.33
CA LEU A 110 30.02 0.31 1.26
C LEU A 110 30.29 -0.17 -0.17
N GLU A 111 29.26 -0.21 -1.01
CA GLU A 111 29.28 -0.73 -2.37
C GLU A 111 28.70 0.30 -3.37
N PRO A 112 29.33 1.47 -3.55
CA PRO A 112 28.79 2.55 -4.40
C PRO A 112 28.58 2.14 -5.86
N GLY A 113 29.25 1.08 -6.32
CA GLY A 113 29.07 0.50 -7.66
C GLY A 113 27.68 -0.10 -7.91
N LEU A 114 26.90 -0.38 -6.86
CA LEU A 114 25.51 -0.86 -6.97
C LEU A 114 24.54 0.23 -7.45
N GLY A 115 24.94 1.50 -7.44
CA GLY A 115 24.10 2.59 -7.95
C GLY A 115 22.81 2.83 -7.15
N LEU A 116 22.73 2.38 -5.89
CA LEU A 116 21.54 2.52 -5.05
C LEU A 116 21.22 4.00 -4.75
N PRO A 117 19.91 4.38 -4.74
CA PRO A 117 19.49 5.75 -4.51
C PRO A 117 19.83 6.25 -3.10
N GLU A 118 20.12 7.55 -2.96
CA GLU A 118 20.16 8.17 -1.63
C GLU A 118 18.79 7.98 -0.96
N THR A 119 18.83 7.46 0.26
CA THR A 119 17.64 6.97 0.97
C THR A 119 17.42 7.75 2.27
N HIS A 120 16.17 8.06 2.61
CA HIS A 120 15.78 8.67 3.89
C HIS A 120 14.69 7.85 4.59
N LEU A 121 14.80 7.74 5.91
CA LEU A 121 13.83 7.04 6.75
C LEU A 121 12.69 7.98 7.12
N VAL A 122 11.47 7.59 6.79
CA VAL A 122 10.25 8.28 7.23
C VAL A 122 9.77 7.62 8.53
N ASP A 123 10.08 8.25 9.65
CA ASP A 123 9.80 7.71 10.99
C ASP A 123 8.53 8.34 11.57
N VAL A 124 7.38 7.69 11.37
CA VAL A 124 6.08 8.13 11.89
C VAL A 124 5.65 7.23 13.03
N LEU A 125 5.26 7.85 14.14
CA LEU A 125 4.72 7.15 15.31
C LEU A 125 3.20 7.27 15.36
N HIS A 126 2.52 6.22 15.82
CA HIS A 126 1.04 6.08 15.71
C HIS A 126 0.29 6.13 17.05
N LEU A 127 0.98 6.30 18.18
CA LEU A 127 0.32 6.35 19.48
C LEU A 127 -0.56 7.61 19.60
N PRO A 128 -1.78 7.53 20.16
CA PRO A 128 -2.74 8.63 20.24
C PRO A 128 -2.39 9.60 21.38
N HIS A 129 -1.17 10.14 21.37
CA HIS A 129 -0.65 11.04 22.40
C HIS A 129 -0.12 12.32 21.79
N TRP A 130 -0.23 13.43 22.54
CA TRP A 130 0.26 14.74 22.09
C TRP A 130 1.80 14.75 21.92
N THR A 131 2.53 13.94 22.69
CA THR A 131 3.99 13.77 22.56
C THR A 131 4.35 13.12 21.22
N THR A 132 3.56 12.15 20.77
CA THR A 132 3.65 11.54 19.43
C THR A 132 3.44 12.59 18.34
N ALA A 133 2.40 13.42 18.48
CA ALA A 133 2.12 14.48 17.53
C ALA A 133 3.30 15.46 17.41
N ARG A 134 3.88 15.88 18.54
CA ARG A 134 5.06 16.76 18.57
C ARG A 134 6.29 16.10 17.92
N TYR A 135 6.52 14.81 18.18
CA TYR A 135 7.60 14.07 17.53
C TYR A 135 7.41 14.04 16.00
N ASN A 136 6.22 13.65 15.54
CA ASN A 136 5.90 13.55 14.12
C ASN A 136 6.00 14.92 13.42
N GLN A 137 5.61 16.02 14.07
CA GLN A 137 5.80 17.37 13.53
C GLN A 137 7.27 17.67 13.20
N VAL A 138 8.19 17.30 14.11
CA VAL A 138 9.63 17.46 13.87
C VAL A 138 10.10 16.57 12.71
N ARG A 139 9.67 15.30 12.68
CA ARG A 139 10.03 14.37 11.60
C ARG A 139 9.55 14.85 10.23
N PHE A 140 8.33 15.41 10.15
CA PHE A 140 7.81 15.98 8.91
C PHE A 140 8.56 17.25 8.49
N ALA A 141 8.96 18.11 9.44
CA ALA A 141 9.79 19.28 9.12
C ALA A 141 11.16 18.88 8.55
N GLU A 142 11.78 17.83 9.09
CA GLU A 142 13.02 17.28 8.56
C GLU A 142 12.83 16.67 7.17
N LEU A 143 11.74 15.93 6.96
CA LEU A 143 11.41 15.37 5.65
C LEU A 143 11.19 16.47 4.61
N VAL A 144 10.53 17.58 4.97
CA VAL A 144 10.41 18.76 4.10
C VAL A 144 11.79 19.25 3.70
N ALA A 145 12.71 19.47 4.65
CA ALA A 145 14.08 19.91 4.34
C ALA A 145 14.85 18.92 3.45
N VAL A 146 14.63 17.61 3.63
CA VAL A 146 15.19 16.56 2.78
C VAL A 146 14.67 16.65 1.34
N LEU A 147 13.36 16.80 1.17
CA LEU A 147 12.74 16.93 -0.14
C LEU A 147 13.15 18.22 -0.86
N GLU A 148 13.25 19.35 -0.14
CA GLU A 148 13.76 20.61 -0.69
C GLU A 148 15.20 20.45 -1.18
N ARG A 149 16.07 19.77 -0.41
CA ARG A 149 17.45 19.48 -0.83
C ARG A 149 17.52 18.59 -2.06
N TRP A 150 16.69 17.55 -2.11
CA TRP A 150 16.71 16.58 -3.20
C TRP A 150 16.18 17.12 -4.51
N THR A 151 15.16 17.97 -4.46
CA THR A 151 14.45 18.46 -5.65
C THR A 151 14.84 19.89 -6.04
N GLY A 152 15.49 20.63 -5.15
CA GLY A 152 15.72 22.08 -5.31
C GLY A 152 14.44 22.92 -5.22
N THR A 153 13.29 22.30 -4.91
CA THR A 153 12.00 22.96 -4.86
C THR A 153 11.64 23.33 -3.44
N ARG A 154 11.37 24.61 -3.17
CA ARG A 154 10.84 25.05 -1.87
C ARG A 154 9.40 24.60 -1.66
N LEU A 155 9.10 23.95 -0.54
CA LEU A 155 7.78 23.46 -0.14
C LEU A 155 7.03 24.53 0.68
N THR A 156 6.53 25.54 -0.02
CA THR A 156 5.70 26.59 0.60
C THR A 156 4.32 26.06 0.99
N ALA A 157 3.65 26.71 1.97
CA ALA A 157 2.31 26.33 2.40
C ALA A 157 1.29 26.19 1.25
N PRO A 158 1.23 27.08 0.23
CA PRO A 158 0.32 26.89 -0.91
C PRO A 158 0.60 25.64 -1.76
N LYS A 159 1.87 25.23 -1.91
CA LYS A 159 2.23 24.01 -2.65
C LYS A 159 1.83 22.75 -1.88
N ILE A 160 2.11 22.73 -0.57
CA ILE A 160 1.68 21.64 0.31
C ILE A 160 0.16 21.53 0.28
N ALA A 161 -0.56 22.65 0.44
CA ALA A 161 -2.01 22.69 0.41
C ALA A 161 -2.59 22.14 -0.90
N SER A 162 -2.05 22.58 -2.05
CA SER A 162 -2.47 22.09 -3.37
C SER A 162 -2.27 20.59 -3.54
N ALA A 163 -1.11 20.07 -3.12
CA ALA A 163 -0.84 18.64 -3.17
C ALA A 163 -1.77 17.85 -2.25
N ILE A 164 -2.02 18.34 -1.03
CA ILE A 164 -2.99 17.72 -0.11
C ILE A 164 -4.37 17.63 -0.75
N MET A 165 -4.87 18.73 -1.33
CA MET A 165 -6.19 18.74 -1.98
C MET A 165 -6.28 17.75 -3.15
N LEU A 166 -5.23 17.62 -3.96
CA LEU A 166 -5.19 16.64 -5.06
C LEU A 166 -5.23 15.19 -4.55
N HIS A 167 -4.51 14.91 -3.46
CA HIS A 167 -4.45 13.57 -2.87
C HIS A 167 -5.73 13.23 -2.09
N ASP A 168 -6.36 14.18 -1.40
CA ASP A 168 -7.66 13.97 -0.76
C ASP A 168 -8.75 13.74 -1.81
N ALA A 169 -8.74 14.49 -2.92
CA ALA A 169 -9.63 14.20 -4.04
C ALA A 169 -9.40 12.78 -4.61
N ARG A 170 -8.15 12.29 -4.62
CA ARG A 170 -7.85 10.90 -5.01
C ARG A 170 -8.44 9.89 -4.03
N ARG A 171 -8.32 10.14 -2.72
CA ARG A 171 -8.88 9.26 -1.68
C ARG A 171 -10.40 9.14 -1.80
N ASP A 172 -11.10 10.23 -2.07
CA ASP A 172 -12.54 10.17 -2.35
C ASP A 172 -12.88 9.35 -3.59
N LEU A 173 -12.10 9.51 -4.66
CA LEU A 173 -12.25 8.70 -5.88
C LEU A 173 -11.95 7.22 -5.62
N TRP A 174 -10.95 6.90 -4.80
CA TRP A 174 -10.66 5.53 -4.38
C TRP A 174 -11.81 4.93 -3.57
N ARG A 175 -12.42 5.66 -2.62
CA ARG A 175 -13.63 5.20 -1.91
C ARG A 175 -14.78 4.87 -2.88
N ALA A 176 -14.94 5.67 -3.93
CA ALA A 176 -15.95 5.42 -4.96
C ALA A 176 -15.61 4.20 -5.82
N VAL A 177 -14.32 3.94 -6.11
CA VAL A 177 -13.88 2.70 -6.77
C VAL A 177 -14.13 1.48 -5.87
N SER A 178 -13.86 1.58 -4.57
CA SER A 178 -14.21 0.52 -3.61
C SER A 178 -15.72 0.28 -3.56
N ALA A 179 -16.56 1.30 -3.73
CA ALA A 179 -18.00 1.14 -3.87
C ALA A 179 -18.39 0.37 -5.15
N LEU A 180 -17.78 0.68 -6.31
CA LEU A 180 -18.01 -0.11 -7.53
C LEU A 180 -17.63 -1.58 -7.35
N ARG A 181 -16.52 -1.86 -6.66
CA ARG A 181 -16.10 -3.22 -6.33
C ARG A 181 -17.09 -3.92 -5.39
N ARG A 182 -17.60 -3.24 -4.37
CA ARG A 182 -18.66 -3.76 -3.49
C ARG A 182 -19.95 -4.07 -4.27
N ASP A 183 -20.25 -3.32 -5.33
CA ASP A 183 -21.38 -3.61 -6.22
C ASP A 183 -21.05 -4.71 -7.26
N LEU A 184 -19.90 -5.36 -7.15
CA LEU A 184 -19.37 -6.35 -8.09
C LEU A 184 -19.20 -5.81 -9.51
N ARG A 185 -19.11 -4.49 -9.69
CA ARG A 185 -18.83 -3.85 -10.99
C ARG A 185 -17.34 -3.80 -11.32
N LEU A 186 -16.51 -4.19 -10.37
CA LEU A 186 -15.08 -4.44 -10.52
C LEU A 186 -14.72 -5.70 -9.75
N THR A 187 -13.82 -6.48 -10.30
CA THR A 187 -13.07 -7.49 -9.53
C THR A 187 -12.15 -6.81 -8.51
N GLY A 188 -11.71 -7.56 -7.51
CA GLY A 188 -10.73 -7.09 -6.55
C GLY A 188 -9.39 -6.78 -7.22
N ALA A 189 -8.95 -7.62 -8.16
CA ALA A 189 -7.72 -7.36 -8.89
C ALA A 189 -7.78 -6.08 -9.73
N GLN A 190 -8.92 -5.79 -10.37
CA GLN A 190 -9.14 -4.53 -11.09
C GLN A 190 -9.13 -3.31 -10.17
N ALA A 191 -9.74 -3.42 -8.98
CA ALA A 191 -9.67 -2.34 -8.00
C ALA A 191 -8.24 -2.11 -7.51
N LEU A 192 -7.52 -3.18 -7.15
CA LEU A 192 -6.11 -3.08 -6.74
C LEU A 192 -5.25 -2.42 -7.84
N ALA A 193 -5.50 -2.75 -9.11
CA ALA A 193 -4.85 -2.09 -10.23
C ALA A 193 -5.22 -0.59 -10.34
N ALA A 194 -6.48 -0.24 -10.14
CA ALA A 194 -6.94 1.15 -10.12
C ALA A 194 -6.31 1.96 -8.97
N PHE A 195 -6.07 1.35 -7.81
CA PHE A 195 -5.34 1.97 -6.70
C PHE A 195 -3.84 2.13 -7.00
N GLY A 196 -3.20 1.08 -7.52
CA GLY A 196 -1.75 0.99 -7.69
C GLY A 196 -1.19 1.52 -9.00
N ALA A 197 -2.01 2.06 -9.91
CA ALA A 197 -1.54 2.63 -11.17
C ALA A 197 -0.55 3.78 -10.93
N VAL A 198 0.64 3.70 -11.54
CA VAL A 198 1.70 4.71 -11.35
C VAL A 198 1.51 5.84 -12.35
N LEU A 199 1.03 6.97 -11.86
CA LEU A 199 0.64 8.16 -12.60
C LEU A 199 0.82 9.43 -11.75
N PRO A 200 1.07 10.59 -12.36
CA PRO A 200 0.87 11.87 -11.69
C PRO A 200 -0.56 11.96 -11.13
N VAL A 201 -0.71 12.43 -9.87
CA VAL A 201 -1.98 12.39 -9.14
C VAL A 201 -3.15 13.04 -9.89
N ALA A 202 -2.90 14.12 -10.63
CA ALA A 202 -3.94 14.79 -11.42
C ALA A 202 -4.45 13.91 -12.58
N GLU A 203 -3.56 13.19 -13.25
CA GLU A 203 -3.92 12.25 -14.31
C GLU A 203 -4.63 11.02 -13.75
N HIS A 204 -4.13 10.49 -12.62
CA HIS A 204 -4.77 9.39 -11.91
C HIS A 204 -6.22 9.75 -11.55
N ASN A 205 -6.43 10.92 -10.96
CA ASN A 205 -7.77 11.42 -10.61
C ASN A 205 -8.68 11.56 -11.83
N ARG A 206 -8.14 12.00 -12.97
CA ARG A 206 -8.91 12.08 -14.22
C ARG A 206 -9.37 10.70 -14.68
N LEU A 207 -8.48 9.70 -14.70
CA LEU A 207 -8.82 8.33 -15.09
C LEU A 207 -9.84 7.69 -14.15
N LEU A 208 -9.71 7.90 -12.84
CA LEU A 208 -10.67 7.40 -11.87
C LEU A 208 -12.06 8.01 -12.10
N ARG A 209 -12.15 9.32 -12.38
CA ARG A 209 -13.44 9.95 -12.73
C ARG A 209 -14.04 9.42 -14.03
N GLU A 210 -13.22 9.09 -15.02
CA GLU A 210 -13.66 8.43 -16.26
C GLU A 210 -14.17 7.00 -15.97
N LEU A 211 -13.45 6.24 -15.13
CA LEU A 211 -13.87 4.90 -14.68
C LEU A 211 -15.22 4.93 -13.96
N LEU A 212 -15.42 5.87 -13.03
CA LEU A 212 -16.67 5.99 -12.26
C LEU A 212 -17.89 6.31 -13.13
N LYS A 213 -17.69 6.84 -14.34
CA LYS A 213 -18.75 7.12 -15.32
C LYS A 213 -18.94 6.00 -16.34
N SER A 214 -18.08 4.99 -16.31
CA SER A 214 -18.13 3.89 -17.27
C SER A 214 -19.31 2.97 -16.98
N ASP A 215 -19.91 2.45 -18.04
CA ASP A 215 -20.77 1.28 -17.92
C ASP A 215 -19.87 0.05 -17.73
N LEU A 216 -20.18 -0.76 -16.72
CA LEU A 216 -19.32 -1.83 -16.24
C LEU A 216 -20.19 -3.04 -15.97
N ASP A 217 -19.73 -4.20 -16.46
CA ASP A 217 -20.38 -5.47 -16.23
C ASP A 217 -20.41 -5.82 -14.74
N VAL A 218 -21.43 -6.57 -14.33
CA VAL A 218 -21.54 -7.08 -12.96
C VAL A 218 -20.96 -8.49 -12.90
N HIS A 219 -19.92 -8.66 -12.09
CA HIS A 219 -19.29 -9.93 -11.78
C HIS A 219 -20.16 -10.76 -10.83
N ARG A 220 -19.91 -12.07 -10.82
CA ARG A 220 -20.57 -13.02 -9.91
C ARG A 220 -19.50 -13.82 -9.18
N GLY A 221 -19.79 -14.16 -7.93
CA GLY A 221 -18.93 -14.99 -7.10
C GLY A 221 -19.20 -14.73 -5.63
N ARG A 222 -18.63 -15.60 -4.79
CA ARG A 222 -18.68 -15.43 -3.33
C ARG A 222 -17.91 -14.17 -2.92
N ARG A 223 -18.52 -13.31 -2.12
CA ARG A 223 -17.92 -12.05 -1.67
C ARG A 223 -16.90 -12.32 -0.57
N VAL A 224 -15.64 -12.01 -0.83
CA VAL A 224 -14.53 -12.20 0.12
C VAL A 224 -14.00 -10.86 0.59
N PHE A 225 -13.86 -10.69 1.90
CA PHE A 225 -13.08 -9.59 2.47
C PHE A 225 -11.68 -10.10 2.83
N PHE A 226 -10.67 -9.31 2.50
CA PHE A 226 -9.28 -9.75 2.57
C PHE A 226 -8.51 -9.03 3.69
N THR A 227 -7.88 -9.79 4.58
CA THR A 227 -7.08 -9.25 5.71
C THR A 227 -5.73 -9.97 5.79
N GLY A 228 -4.86 -9.45 6.64
CA GLY A 228 -3.56 -10.02 6.96
C GLY A 228 -2.41 -9.26 6.32
N SER A 229 -1.48 -9.98 5.68
CA SER A 229 -0.32 -9.39 5.02
C SER A 229 -0.73 -8.50 3.83
N SER A 230 0.01 -7.43 3.58
CA SER A 230 -0.28 -6.48 2.50
C SER A 230 -0.11 -7.04 1.08
N HIS A 231 -1.00 -6.70 0.13
CA HIS A 231 -0.91 -7.18 -1.26
C HIS A 231 -0.42 -6.09 -2.22
N ASP A 232 0.85 -6.15 -2.57
CA ASP A 232 1.47 -5.26 -3.55
C ASP A 232 1.32 -5.73 -5.01
N ASN A 233 0.74 -6.91 -5.21
CA ASN A 233 0.44 -7.56 -6.48
C ASN A 233 -0.93 -8.29 -6.42
N PRO A 234 -1.58 -8.57 -7.56
CA PRO A 234 -2.91 -9.13 -7.61
C PRO A 234 -2.95 -10.66 -7.66
N ASN A 235 -1.83 -11.38 -7.55
CA ASN A 235 -1.79 -12.82 -7.85
C ASN A 235 -2.74 -13.64 -6.97
N VAL A 236 -2.78 -13.35 -5.67
CA VAL A 236 -3.69 -14.03 -4.73
C VAL A 236 -5.16 -13.67 -5.03
N TYR A 237 -5.41 -12.44 -5.47
CA TYR A 237 -6.76 -12.01 -5.86
C TYR A 237 -7.22 -12.78 -7.09
N TRP A 238 -6.36 -12.93 -8.12
CA TRP A 238 -6.66 -13.73 -9.30
C TRP A 238 -6.97 -15.19 -8.95
N LEU A 239 -6.16 -15.82 -8.10
CA LEU A 239 -6.38 -17.21 -7.67
C LEU A 239 -7.74 -17.41 -6.96
N LEU A 240 -8.15 -16.46 -6.11
CA LEU A 240 -9.48 -16.50 -5.49
C LEU A 240 -10.60 -16.25 -6.49
N GLU A 241 -10.40 -15.33 -7.42
CA GLU A 241 -11.38 -14.95 -8.44
C GLU A 241 -11.62 -16.08 -9.46
N GLU A 242 -10.57 -16.78 -9.87
CA GLU A 242 -10.63 -17.97 -10.72
C GLU A 242 -11.42 -19.11 -10.08
N MET A 243 -11.43 -19.19 -8.74
CA MET A 243 -12.21 -20.15 -7.96
C MET A 243 -13.65 -19.71 -7.68
N GLY A 244 -14.13 -18.66 -8.35
CA GLY A 244 -15.52 -18.20 -8.26
C GLY A 244 -15.81 -17.31 -7.04
N SER A 245 -14.78 -16.66 -6.49
CA SER A 245 -14.96 -15.58 -5.51
C SER A 245 -14.78 -14.20 -6.15
N VAL A 246 -15.12 -13.14 -5.43
CA VAL A 246 -14.74 -11.76 -5.76
C VAL A 246 -14.28 -11.10 -4.47
N VAL A 247 -13.05 -10.57 -4.47
CA VAL A 247 -12.59 -9.78 -3.32
C VAL A 247 -13.33 -8.44 -3.34
N VAL A 248 -14.15 -8.17 -2.33
CA VAL A 248 -15.03 -6.99 -2.26
C VAL A 248 -14.49 -5.86 -1.39
N GLY A 249 -13.43 -6.12 -0.63
CA GLY A 249 -12.77 -5.15 0.22
C GLY A 249 -11.54 -5.74 0.89
N GLU A 250 -10.70 -4.87 1.45
CA GLU A 250 -9.53 -5.29 2.23
C GLU A 250 -9.20 -4.31 3.36
N ASP A 251 -8.35 -4.74 4.29
CA ASP A 251 -7.80 -3.88 5.35
C ASP A 251 -6.27 -3.74 5.30
N HIS A 252 -5.69 -3.86 4.10
CA HIS A 252 -4.26 -3.64 3.90
C HIS A 252 -3.93 -2.33 3.19
N ASP A 253 -2.70 -1.89 3.36
CA ASP A 253 -2.22 -0.57 2.99
C ASP A 253 -1.98 -0.34 1.49
N TRP A 254 -2.22 -1.32 0.61
CA TRP A 254 -2.23 -1.13 -0.86
C TRP A 254 -3.62 -0.86 -1.45
N GLY A 255 -4.67 -0.91 -0.62
CA GLY A 255 -6.06 -0.84 -1.04
C GLY A 255 -6.85 0.13 -0.17
N ASP A 256 -8.02 -0.29 0.29
CA ASP A 256 -9.00 0.55 0.99
C ASP A 256 -8.42 1.38 2.15
N LEU A 257 -7.43 0.87 2.90
CA LEU A 257 -6.78 1.63 3.98
C LEU A 257 -6.14 2.95 3.51
N LEU A 258 -5.69 3.05 2.26
CA LEU A 258 -5.14 4.31 1.72
C LEU A 258 -6.19 5.43 1.65
N ALA A 259 -7.46 5.03 1.53
CA ALA A 259 -8.58 5.92 1.32
C ALA A 259 -9.38 6.20 2.61
N THR A 260 -9.09 5.55 3.74
CA THR A 260 -9.91 5.67 4.97
C THR A 260 -9.96 7.08 5.52
N ARG A 261 -8.82 7.78 5.57
CA ARG A 261 -8.69 9.10 6.20
C ARG A 261 -8.23 10.19 5.22
N LEU A 262 -9.02 11.25 5.13
CA LEU A 262 -8.63 12.51 4.48
C LEU A 262 -7.74 13.33 5.41
N VAL A 263 -6.94 14.22 4.83
CA VAL A 263 -6.26 15.26 5.61
C VAL A 263 -7.27 16.32 6.06
N GLY A 264 -8.20 16.69 5.19
CA GLY A 264 -9.21 17.71 5.48
C GLY A 264 -8.64 19.11 5.31
N GLU A 265 -8.31 19.79 6.42
CA GLU A 265 -7.69 21.12 6.34
C GLU A 265 -6.31 21.00 5.66
N PRO A 266 -6.02 21.72 4.56
CA PRO A 266 -4.84 21.44 3.74
C PRO A 266 -3.57 22.08 4.31
N THR A 267 -3.20 21.72 5.54
CA THR A 267 -2.02 22.20 6.25
C THR A 267 -1.03 21.07 6.54
N LEU A 268 0.24 21.42 6.76
CA LEU A 268 1.25 20.46 7.17
C LEU A 268 0.89 19.80 8.52
N ALA A 269 0.28 20.54 9.43
CA ALA A 269 -0.13 20.02 10.74
C ALA A 269 -1.23 18.96 10.63
N ALA A 270 -2.26 19.22 9.82
CA ALA A 270 -3.32 18.24 9.55
C ALA A 270 -2.77 17.01 8.79
N LEU A 271 -1.79 17.21 7.89
CA LEU A 271 -1.12 16.10 7.22
C LEU A 271 -0.38 15.20 8.21
N VAL A 272 0.38 15.80 9.14
CA VAL A 272 1.06 15.06 10.23
C VAL A 272 0.04 14.24 11.03
N GLU A 273 -1.08 14.85 11.42
CA GLU A 273 -2.14 14.19 12.17
C GLU A 273 -2.75 13.02 11.37
N ARG A 274 -3.01 13.21 10.08
CA ARG A 274 -3.53 12.16 9.19
C ARG A 274 -2.63 10.93 9.17
N TYR A 275 -1.31 11.12 9.12
CA TYR A 275 -0.36 9.99 9.13
C TYR A 275 -0.17 9.37 10.52
N GLN A 276 -0.28 10.13 11.61
CA GLN A 276 -0.28 9.57 12.98
C GLN A 276 -1.47 8.63 13.24
N TYR A 277 -2.61 8.91 12.61
CA TYR A 277 -3.83 8.10 12.73
C TYR A 277 -4.11 7.26 11.48
N ASN A 278 -3.06 6.92 10.72
CA ASN A 278 -3.18 6.03 9.57
C ASN A 278 -3.43 4.58 10.04
N GLY A 279 -4.07 3.77 9.21
CA GLY A 279 -4.42 2.38 9.54
C GLY A 279 -5.89 2.20 9.95
N PRO A 280 -6.22 1.20 10.78
CA PRO A 280 -5.33 0.37 11.59
C PRO A 280 -4.62 -0.73 10.78
N THR A 281 -3.31 -0.97 10.99
CA THR A 281 -2.56 -2.09 10.39
C THR A 281 -2.04 -3.07 11.43
N ALA A 282 -1.82 -4.33 11.02
CA ALA A 282 -1.41 -5.41 11.93
C ALA A 282 -0.11 -5.07 12.70
N ALA A 283 0.83 -4.38 12.06
CA ALA A 283 2.12 -4.04 12.67
C ALA A 283 2.08 -2.87 13.68
N ARG A 284 1.00 -2.06 13.71
CA ARG A 284 0.98 -0.78 14.45
C ARG A 284 -0.23 -0.57 15.35
N ALA A 285 -1.38 -1.14 14.98
CA ALA A 285 -2.61 -0.95 15.75
C ALA A 285 -2.74 -1.97 16.88
N SER A 286 -3.59 -1.66 17.86
CA SER A 286 -3.94 -2.64 18.88
C SER A 286 -4.78 -3.76 18.27
N ILE A 287 -4.68 -4.97 18.85
CA ILE A 287 -5.48 -6.13 18.44
C ILE A 287 -6.98 -5.79 18.44
N ALA A 288 -7.46 -5.07 19.45
CA ALA A 288 -8.86 -4.68 19.55
C ALA A 288 -9.28 -3.71 18.44
N ALA A 289 -8.44 -2.71 18.11
CA ALA A 289 -8.74 -1.76 17.03
C ALA A 289 -8.73 -2.45 15.65
N ARG A 290 -7.79 -3.36 15.41
CA ARG A 290 -7.75 -4.19 14.18
C ARG A 290 -8.97 -5.08 14.05
N ALA A 291 -9.32 -5.79 15.11
CA ALA A 291 -10.50 -6.67 15.12
C ALA A 291 -11.80 -5.90 14.84
N ALA A 292 -12.00 -4.76 15.51
CA ALA A 292 -13.18 -3.93 15.29
C ALA A 292 -13.24 -3.37 13.86
N HIS A 293 -12.13 -2.84 13.35
CA HIS A 293 -12.07 -2.32 11.98
C HIS A 293 -12.34 -3.41 10.93
N THR A 294 -11.69 -4.56 11.05
CA THR A 294 -11.84 -5.68 10.12
C THR A 294 -13.29 -6.17 10.09
N ALA A 295 -13.90 -6.37 11.26
CA ALA A 295 -15.28 -6.84 11.35
C ALA A 295 -16.27 -5.84 10.74
N GLN A 296 -16.11 -4.55 11.05
CA GLN A 296 -16.95 -3.50 10.49
C GLN A 296 -16.79 -3.39 8.97
N ALA A 297 -15.55 -3.33 8.47
CA ALA A 297 -15.27 -3.20 7.04
C ALA A 297 -15.78 -4.44 6.25
N ALA A 298 -15.59 -5.64 6.78
CA ALA A 298 -16.12 -6.87 6.19
C ALA A 298 -17.66 -6.83 6.11
N ALA A 299 -18.33 -6.45 7.20
CA ALA A 299 -19.79 -6.33 7.22
C ALA A 299 -20.31 -5.26 6.23
N GLU A 300 -19.71 -4.08 6.21
CA GLU A 300 -20.06 -2.98 5.30
C GLU A 300 -19.77 -3.30 3.81
N SER A 301 -18.89 -4.26 3.54
CA SER A 301 -18.62 -4.75 2.18
C SER A 301 -19.60 -5.83 1.72
N GLY A 302 -20.45 -6.33 2.62
CA GLY A 302 -21.34 -7.47 2.36
C GLY A 302 -20.57 -8.78 2.16
N ALA A 303 -19.41 -8.93 2.79
CA ALA A 303 -18.60 -10.14 2.65
C ALA A 303 -19.27 -11.36 3.25
N GLU A 304 -19.14 -12.49 2.56
CA GLU A 304 -19.64 -13.82 2.95
C GLU A 304 -18.53 -14.69 3.55
N LEU A 305 -17.29 -14.21 3.50
CA LEU A 305 -16.09 -14.85 4.04
C LEU A 305 -15.02 -13.79 4.28
N VAL A 306 -14.33 -13.88 5.40
CA VAL A 306 -13.04 -13.20 5.61
C VAL A 306 -11.90 -14.18 5.36
N VAL A 307 -10.98 -13.82 4.47
CA VAL A 307 -9.74 -14.56 4.23
C VAL A 307 -8.60 -13.77 4.86
N SER A 308 -8.00 -14.32 5.91
CA SER A 308 -6.75 -13.82 6.48
C SER A 308 -5.59 -14.55 5.83
N TYR A 309 -4.78 -13.83 5.07
CA TYR A 309 -3.62 -14.37 4.38
C TYR A 309 -2.35 -13.84 5.04
N VAL A 310 -1.44 -14.76 5.38
CA VAL A 310 -0.20 -14.41 6.05
C VAL A 310 0.97 -15.02 5.29
N ARG A 311 1.89 -14.17 4.83
CA ARG A 311 3.13 -14.65 4.20
C ARG A 311 4.05 -15.28 5.24
N ARG A 312 4.92 -16.19 4.80
CA ARG A 312 6.05 -16.62 5.64
C ARG A 312 6.84 -15.41 6.11
N ASN A 313 7.23 -15.41 7.39
CA ASN A 313 8.01 -14.33 8.03
C ASN A 313 7.31 -12.95 8.08
N ASP A 314 5.99 -12.88 7.88
CA ASP A 314 5.19 -11.73 8.31
C ASP A 314 4.52 -12.05 9.65
N ASP A 315 5.21 -11.70 10.74
CA ASP A 315 4.86 -12.19 12.07
C ASP A 315 3.65 -11.48 12.67
N ALA A 316 3.25 -10.30 12.18
CA ALA A 316 2.24 -9.47 12.86
C ALA A 316 0.79 -9.96 12.66
N PRO A 317 0.30 -10.26 11.44
CA PRO A 317 -1.10 -10.64 11.21
C PRO A 317 -1.62 -11.84 12.02
N PRO A 318 -0.87 -12.93 12.25
CA PRO A 318 -1.38 -14.07 13.02
C PRO A 318 -1.82 -13.72 14.45
N TRP A 319 -1.26 -12.66 15.05
CA TRP A 319 -1.57 -12.27 16.44
C TRP A 319 -2.95 -11.66 16.59
N ASP A 320 -3.42 -10.89 15.60
CA ASP A 320 -4.72 -10.21 15.69
C ASP A 320 -5.88 -11.05 15.16
N PHE A 321 -5.61 -12.07 14.33
CA PHE A 321 -6.63 -12.91 13.71
C PHE A 321 -7.62 -13.58 14.69
N PRO A 322 -7.22 -14.15 15.84
CA PRO A 322 -8.18 -14.73 16.78
C PRO A 322 -9.24 -13.72 17.26
N ALA A 323 -8.84 -12.46 17.48
CA ALA A 323 -9.74 -11.39 17.88
C ALA A 323 -10.61 -10.90 16.70
N GLN A 324 -10.05 -10.82 15.49
CA GLN A 324 -10.82 -10.52 14.28
C GLN A 324 -11.93 -11.56 14.07
N ARG A 325 -11.60 -12.86 14.18
CA ARG A 325 -12.58 -13.95 14.05
C ARG A 325 -13.69 -13.88 15.10
N GLU A 326 -13.36 -13.50 16.33
CA GLU A 326 -14.38 -13.29 17.37
C GLU A 326 -15.29 -12.10 17.03
N ALA A 327 -14.70 -10.98 16.60
CA ALA A 327 -15.44 -9.77 16.24
C ALA A 327 -16.37 -9.96 15.02
N LEU A 328 -16.10 -10.95 14.16
CA LEU A 328 -16.94 -11.29 13.00
C LEU A 328 -18.16 -12.16 13.36
N ARG A 329 -18.16 -12.86 14.52
CA ARG A 329 -19.26 -13.76 14.92
C ARG A 329 -20.63 -13.09 15.00
N PRO A 330 -20.79 -11.88 15.60
CA PRO A 330 -22.08 -11.18 15.64
C PRO A 330 -22.63 -10.84 14.26
N HIS A 331 -21.78 -10.75 13.24
CA HIS A 331 -22.16 -10.49 11.85
C HIS A 331 -22.45 -11.79 11.06
N GLY A 332 -22.21 -12.97 11.65
CA GLY A 332 -22.39 -14.25 10.97
C GLY A 332 -21.41 -14.50 9.83
N ILE A 333 -20.28 -13.77 9.78
CA ILE A 333 -19.28 -13.89 8.71
C ILE A 333 -18.20 -14.89 9.14
N PRO A 334 -18.05 -16.04 8.46
CA PRO A 334 -16.97 -16.97 8.76
C PRO A 334 -15.60 -16.37 8.38
N ALA A 335 -14.55 -16.77 9.07
CA ALA A 335 -13.18 -16.32 8.82
C ALA A 335 -12.20 -17.50 8.80
N VAL A 336 -11.30 -17.50 7.82
CA VAL A 336 -10.27 -18.54 7.60
C VAL A 336 -8.88 -17.91 7.58
N LEU A 337 -7.87 -18.66 8.03
CA LEU A 337 -6.48 -18.22 8.09
C LEU A 337 -5.62 -19.11 7.20
N PHE A 338 -4.97 -18.50 6.22
CA PHE A 338 -3.90 -19.08 5.40
C PHE A 338 -2.58 -18.59 5.94
N ASP A 339 -2.00 -19.36 6.86
CA ASP A 339 -0.74 -19.01 7.51
C ASP A 339 0.48 -19.45 6.68
N ARG A 340 1.60 -18.74 6.83
CA ARG A 340 2.89 -19.08 6.23
C ARG A 340 2.83 -19.36 4.73
N GLN A 341 2.11 -18.53 3.98
CA GLN A 341 1.98 -18.67 2.53
C GLN A 341 3.23 -18.19 1.78
N GLU A 342 3.49 -18.79 0.62
CA GLU A 342 4.49 -18.26 -0.31
C GLU A 342 4.04 -16.94 -0.90
N TYR A 343 4.99 -16.07 -1.21
CA TYR A 343 4.68 -14.73 -1.72
C TYR A 343 3.95 -14.80 -3.07
N GLY A 344 2.69 -14.34 -3.07
CA GLY A 344 1.83 -14.28 -4.26
C GLY A 344 1.13 -15.60 -4.62
N LEU A 345 1.23 -16.62 -3.77
CA LEU A 345 0.52 -17.88 -3.89
C LEU A 345 -0.36 -18.08 -2.66
N ILE A 346 -1.45 -18.81 -2.81
CA ILE A 346 -2.33 -19.23 -1.71
C ILE A 346 -2.67 -20.71 -1.88
N ASP A 347 -2.51 -21.50 -0.82
CA ASP A 347 -2.90 -22.91 -0.81
C ASP A 347 -4.41 -23.01 -0.58
N LEU A 348 -5.16 -23.17 -1.67
CA LEU A 348 -6.63 -23.19 -1.65
C LEU A 348 -7.21 -24.53 -1.23
N SER A 349 -6.39 -25.53 -0.88
CA SER A 349 -6.88 -26.82 -0.39
C SER A 349 -7.75 -26.70 0.86
N GLU A 350 -7.63 -25.59 1.61
CA GLU A 350 -8.41 -25.32 2.82
C GLU A 350 -9.63 -24.37 2.60
N VAL A 351 -9.77 -23.68 1.45
CA VAL A 351 -10.83 -22.65 1.25
C VAL A 351 -12.21 -23.25 0.92
N PHE A 352 -12.25 -24.38 0.21
CA PHE A 352 -13.48 -24.86 -0.45
C PHE A 352 -13.98 -26.22 0.04
N VAL A 353 -13.51 -26.69 1.20
CA VAL A 353 -14.22 -27.76 1.92
C VAL A 353 -15.42 -27.12 2.60
N GLY A 354 -16.55 -27.16 1.89
CA GLY A 354 -17.85 -26.62 2.32
C GLY A 354 -18.44 -27.29 3.55
#